data_AF-A0AA42XU43-F1
#
_entry.id   AF-A0AA42XU43-F1
#
_cell.length_a   1.000
_cell.length_b   1.000
_cell.length_c   1.000
_cell.angle_alpha   90.00
_cell.angle_beta   90.00
_cell.angle_gamma   90.00
#
_symmetry.space_group_name_H-M   'P 1'
#
loop_
_entity.id
_entity.type
_entity.pdbx_description
1 polymer ?
#
loop_
_entity_poly.entity_id
_entity_poly.type
_entity_poly.pdbx_seq_one_letter_code
_entity_poly.pdbx_strand_id
1 'polypeptide(L)'
;MHERIGVAVAKYFEFVPAFGLRAEDFGELSVSAVSAATLLILIGAAHYRADPASKQFSKHLFFLLISLAFFGVAADMVHMLFFSWDFFLALVEDGGEMLVMSIITWFVLSSTHRDRTAPGLAQST
;
A
#
# COMPACT_ATOMS: atom_id res chain seq x y z
N MET A 1 9.71 9.23 6.33
CA MET A 1 9.00 10.36 5.67
C MET A 1 7.62 10.56 6.26
N HIS A 2 6.91 9.48 6.64
CA HIS A 2 5.57 9.56 7.24
C HIS A 2 5.64 10.15 8.66
N GLU A 3 6.70 9.87 9.41
CA GLU A 3 6.99 10.44 10.75
C GLU A 3 6.93 11.99 10.80
N ARG A 4 7.69 12.68 9.94
CA ARG A 4 7.70 14.16 9.93
C ARG A 4 6.39 14.77 9.46
N ILE A 5 5.70 14.11 8.52
CA ILE A 5 4.41 14.57 8.01
C ILE A 5 3.32 14.27 9.04
N GLY A 6 3.39 13.15 9.74
CA GLY A 6 2.51 12.74 10.82
C GLY A 6 2.55 13.73 11.97
N VAL A 7 3.74 14.16 12.40
CA VAL A 7 3.91 15.25 13.38
C VAL A 7 3.21 16.53 12.93
N ALA A 8 3.36 16.92 11.67
CA ALA A 8 2.77 18.15 11.14
C ALA A 8 1.23 18.04 11.08
N VAL A 9 0.70 16.89 10.64
CA VAL A 9 -0.73 16.60 10.58
C VAL A 9 -1.33 16.57 11.99
N ALA A 10 -0.68 15.88 12.93
CA ALA A 10 -1.11 15.80 14.32
C ALA A 10 -1.20 17.18 14.99
N LYS A 11 -0.23 18.07 14.72
CA LYS A 11 -0.25 19.46 15.21
C LYS A 11 -1.33 20.28 14.54
N TYR A 12 -1.56 20.12 13.24
CA TYR A 12 -2.56 20.89 12.50
C TYR A 12 -4.00 20.53 12.88
N PHE A 13 -4.28 19.24 13.05
CA PHE A 13 -5.59 18.73 13.45
C PHE A 13 -5.78 18.64 14.98
N GLU A 14 -4.78 19.07 15.75
CA GLU A 14 -4.78 19.04 17.22
C GLU A 14 -5.20 17.68 17.79
N PHE A 15 -4.60 16.59 17.27
CA PHE A 15 -4.94 15.25 17.75
C PHE A 15 -4.66 15.10 19.25
N VAL A 16 -5.60 14.45 19.93
CA VAL A 16 -5.50 14.18 21.37
C VAL A 16 -5.05 12.73 21.56
N PRO A 17 -4.08 12.47 22.46
CA PRO A 17 -3.69 11.10 22.81
C PRO A 17 -4.90 10.29 23.28
N ALA A 18 -5.07 9.09 22.72
CA ALA A 18 -6.19 8.20 23.01
C ALA A 18 -5.76 6.75 22.80
N PHE A 19 -6.40 5.80 23.49
CA PHE A 19 -6.12 4.36 23.35
C PHE A 19 -4.65 3.95 23.62
N GLY A 20 -3.88 4.76 24.36
CA GLY A 20 -2.46 4.51 24.62
C GLY A 20 -1.51 5.01 23.52
N LEU A 21 -2.04 5.60 22.45
CA LEU A 21 -1.28 6.18 21.34
C LEU A 21 -1.02 7.67 21.57
N ARG A 22 0.15 8.13 21.12
CA ARG A 22 0.50 9.55 21.12
C ARG A 22 -0.25 10.27 20.00
N ALA A 23 -0.38 11.59 20.09
CA ALA A 23 -0.99 12.37 19.01
C ALA A 23 -0.25 12.23 17.67
N GLU A 24 1.07 12.06 17.74
CA GLU A 24 1.99 11.88 16.61
C GLU A 24 1.67 10.60 15.81
N ASP A 25 1.52 9.48 16.51
CA ASP A 25 1.07 8.17 16.01
C ASP A 25 -0.23 8.26 15.19
N PHE A 26 -1.23 9.03 15.66
CA PHE A 26 -2.46 9.27 14.89
C PHE A 26 -2.22 10.06 13.60
N GLY A 27 -1.26 10.98 13.63
CA GLY A 27 -0.82 11.71 12.46
C GLY A 27 -0.19 10.78 11.42
N GLU A 28 0.70 9.89 11.85
CA GLU A 28 1.36 8.91 11.00
C GLU A 28 0.35 7.94 10.36
N LEU A 29 -0.53 7.37 11.17
CA LEU A 29 -1.61 6.50 10.71
C LEU A 29 -2.50 7.20 9.67
N SER A 30 -2.82 8.47 9.90
CA SER A 30 -3.67 9.26 8.99
C SER A 30 -3.00 9.46 7.63
N VAL A 31 -1.70 9.77 7.61
CA VAL A 31 -0.93 9.94 6.37
C VAL A 31 -0.87 8.63 5.59
N SER A 32 -0.59 7.52 6.27
CA SER A 32 -0.54 6.18 5.66
C SER A 32 -1.90 5.76 5.12
N ALA A 33 -2.98 5.97 5.89
CA ALA A 33 -4.34 5.66 5.46
C ALA A 33 -4.81 6.48 4.26
N VAL A 34 -4.52 7.79 4.24
CA VAL A 34 -4.86 8.67 3.10
C VAL A 34 -4.07 8.28 1.85
N SER A 35 -2.79 7.94 2.01
CA SER A 35 -1.94 7.49 0.89
C SER A 35 -2.47 6.19 0.29
N ALA A 36 -2.77 5.20 1.14
CA ALA A 36 -3.38 3.95 0.73
C ALA A 36 -4.73 4.16 0.04
N ALA A 37 -5.61 4.97 0.63
CA ALA A 37 -6.92 5.26 0.05
C ALA A 37 -6.81 5.93 -1.32
N THR A 38 -5.89 6.90 -1.46
CA THR A 38 -5.64 7.59 -2.74
C THR A 38 -5.24 6.59 -3.83
N LEU A 39 -4.28 5.71 -3.55
CA LEU A 39 -3.85 4.70 -4.51
C LEU A 39 -4.96 3.70 -4.84
N LEU A 40 -5.71 3.23 -3.85
CA LEU A 40 -6.84 2.31 -4.06
C LEU A 40 -7.95 2.94 -4.89
N ILE A 41 -8.25 4.23 -4.69
CA ILE A 41 -9.22 4.97 -5.51
C ILE A 41 -8.75 5.06 -6.96
N LEU A 42 -7.47 5.40 -7.19
CA LEU A 42 -6.92 5.50 -8.54
C LEU A 42 -6.96 4.16 -9.28
N ILE A 43 -6.58 3.07 -8.61
CA ILE A 43 -6.64 1.73 -9.21
C ILE A 43 -8.09 1.26 -9.40
N GLY A 44 -8.98 1.55 -8.44
CA GLY A 44 -10.40 1.25 -8.55
C GLY A 44 -11.05 1.97 -9.74
N ALA A 45 -10.72 3.25 -9.93
CA ALA A 45 -11.17 4.03 -11.09
C ALA A 45 -10.60 3.50 -12.40
N ALA A 46 -9.33 3.07 -12.43
CA ALA A 46 -8.72 2.42 -13.58
C ALA A 46 -9.42 1.09 -13.90
N HIS A 47 -9.71 0.26 -12.89
CA HIS A 47 -10.44 -1.01 -13.05
C HIS A 47 -11.84 -0.79 -13.61
N TYR A 48 -12.55 0.25 -13.16
CA TYR A 48 -13.88 0.59 -13.65
C TYR A 48 -13.89 0.93 -15.15
N ARG A 49 -12.82 1.59 -15.63
CA ARG A 49 -12.66 2.01 -17.03
C ARG A 49 -11.93 0.99 -17.91
N ALA A 50 -11.46 -0.12 -17.35
CA ALA A 50 -10.63 -1.09 -18.06
C ALA A 50 -11.47 -2.08 -18.90
N ASP A 51 -10.91 -2.48 -20.04
CA ASP A 51 -11.44 -3.58 -20.85
C ASP A 51 -11.37 -4.92 -20.09
N PRO A 52 -12.20 -5.94 -20.46
CA PRO A 52 -12.25 -7.22 -19.74
C PRO A 52 -10.89 -7.89 -19.55
N ALA A 53 -9.98 -7.77 -20.53
CA ALA A 53 -8.62 -8.28 -20.44
C ALA A 53 -7.77 -7.54 -19.38
N SER A 54 -7.93 -6.23 -19.28
CA SER A 54 -7.18 -5.36 -18.34
C SER A 54 -7.81 -5.31 -16.93
N LYS A 55 -9.06 -5.73 -16.78
CA LYS A 55 -9.73 -5.85 -15.47
C LYS A 55 -9.03 -6.85 -14.56
N GLN A 56 -8.56 -7.98 -15.12
CA GLN A 56 -7.88 -8.99 -14.34
C GLN A 56 -6.54 -8.46 -13.80
N PHE A 57 -5.78 -7.71 -14.60
CA PHE A 57 -4.55 -7.05 -14.15
C PHE A 57 -4.83 -6.07 -13.01
N SER A 58 -5.82 -5.18 -13.20
CA SER A 58 -6.19 -4.17 -12.21
C SER A 58 -6.69 -4.81 -10.90
N LYS A 59 -7.38 -5.95 -10.96
CA LYS A 59 -7.84 -6.70 -9.78
C LYS A 59 -6.68 -7.25 -8.95
N HIS A 60 -5.67 -7.85 -9.59
CA HIS A 60 -4.49 -8.35 -8.87
C HIS A 60 -3.73 -7.19 -8.21
N LEU A 61 -3.53 -6.10 -8.95
CA LEU A 61 -2.84 -4.92 -8.43
C LEU A 61 -3.59 -4.28 -7.26
N PHE A 62 -4.93 -4.26 -7.31
CA PHE A 62 -5.77 -3.81 -6.21
C PHE A 62 -5.59 -4.64 -4.94
N PHE A 63 -5.60 -5.98 -5.03
CA PHE A 63 -5.35 -6.84 -3.87
C PHE A 63 -3.94 -6.70 -3.32
N LEU A 64 -2.93 -6.54 -4.17
CA LEU A 64 -1.56 -6.28 -3.73
C LEU A 64 -1.44 -4.94 -3.00
N LEU A 65 -2.11 -3.90 -3.47
CA LEU A 65 -2.18 -2.62 -2.74
C LEU A 65 -2.91 -2.73 -1.40
N ILE A 66 -3.99 -3.52 -1.32
CA ILE A 66 -4.64 -3.79 -0.03
C ILE A 66 -3.66 -4.49 0.92
N SER A 67 -2.90 -5.47 0.44
CA SER A 67 -1.89 -6.13 1.26
C SER A 67 -0.81 -5.16 1.73
N LEU A 68 -0.38 -4.24 0.86
CA LEU A 68 0.60 -3.21 1.20
C LEU A 68 0.05 -2.28 2.29
N ALA A 69 -1.18 -1.79 2.10
CA ALA A 69 -1.87 -0.95 3.08
C ALA A 69 -2.08 -1.68 4.41
N PHE A 70 -2.32 -2.99 4.38
CA PHE A 70 -2.42 -3.79 5.60
C PHE A 70 -1.12 -3.80 6.38
N PHE A 71 0.03 -4.04 5.74
CA PHE A 71 1.31 -3.99 6.44
C PHE A 71 1.60 -2.58 6.97
N GLY A 72 1.46 -1.54 6.16
CA GLY A 72 1.79 -0.16 6.58
C GLY A 72 0.80 0.52 7.53
N VAL A 73 -0.42 -0.02 7.71
CA VAL A 73 -1.41 0.55 8.65
C VAL A 73 -1.62 -0.38 9.85
N ALA A 74 -1.82 -1.68 9.61
CA ALA A 74 -2.12 -2.61 10.70
C ALA A 74 -0.87 -3.00 11.48
N ALA A 75 0.28 -3.20 10.82
CA ALA A 75 1.52 -3.51 11.55
C ALA A 75 1.98 -2.29 12.37
N ASP A 76 1.89 -1.09 11.79
CA ASP A 76 2.12 0.18 12.48
C ASP A 76 1.24 0.31 13.73
N MET A 77 -0.07 0.08 13.64
CA MET A 77 -0.97 0.07 14.80
C MET A 77 -0.57 -0.94 15.89
N VAL A 78 -0.13 -2.14 15.50
CA VAL A 78 0.28 -3.17 16.47
C VAL A 78 1.62 -2.80 17.10
N HIS A 79 2.56 -2.27 16.33
CA HIS A 79 3.85 -1.78 16.79
C HIS A 79 3.67 -0.75 17.90
N MET A 80 2.82 0.24 17.67
CA MET A 80 2.57 1.32 18.63
C MET A 80 1.88 0.86 19.93
N LEU A 81 1.17 -0.28 19.90
CA LEU A 81 0.51 -0.85 21.09
C LEU A 81 1.41 -1.78 21.92
N PHE A 82 2.45 -2.38 21.31
CA PHE A 82 3.27 -3.44 21.93
C PHE A 82 4.77 -3.11 21.93
N PHE A 83 5.17 -2.13 22.74
CA PHE A 83 6.57 -1.71 22.97
C PHE A 83 7.58 -2.84 23.29
N SER A 84 7.11 -4.00 23.78
CA SER A 84 8.01 -5.10 24.19
C SER A 84 8.52 -5.96 23.02
N TRP A 85 7.95 -5.79 21.81
CA TRP A 85 8.26 -6.60 20.63
C TRP A 85 8.77 -5.76 19.45
N ASP A 86 9.27 -4.55 19.72
CA ASP A 86 9.72 -3.54 18.75
C ASP A 86 10.48 -4.13 17.56
N PHE A 87 11.51 -4.94 17.82
CA PHE A 87 12.33 -5.48 16.73
C PHE A 87 11.56 -6.41 15.79
N PHE A 88 10.72 -7.29 16.33
CA PHE A 88 9.95 -8.23 15.52
C PHE A 88 8.80 -7.53 14.79
N LEU A 89 8.16 -6.55 15.43
CA LEU A 89 7.08 -5.77 14.83
C LEU A 89 7.59 -4.84 13.73
N ALA A 90 8.70 -4.13 13.98
CA ALA A 90 9.41 -3.37 12.96
C ALA A 90 9.83 -4.25 11.77
N LEU A 91 10.35 -5.45 12.02
CA LEU A 91 10.73 -6.37 10.95
C LEU A 91 9.51 -6.86 10.13
N VAL A 92 8.38 -7.10 10.79
CA VAL A 92 7.14 -7.52 10.12
C VAL A 92 6.53 -6.38 9.32
N GLU A 93 6.57 -5.17 9.86
CA GLU A 93 6.12 -3.94 9.21
C GLU A 93 6.97 -3.64 7.96
N ASP A 94 8.24 -3.28 8.15
CA ASP A 94 9.14 -2.92 7.05
C ASP A 94 9.36 -4.09 6.08
N GLY A 95 9.54 -5.31 6.62
CA GLY A 95 9.76 -6.50 5.81
C GLY A 95 8.52 -6.91 5.03
N GLY A 96 7.33 -6.76 5.61
CA GLY A 96 6.06 -7.02 4.96
C GLY A 96 5.81 -6.06 3.81
N GLU A 97 6.04 -4.76 4.02
CA GLU A 97 5.95 -3.75 2.97
C GLU A 97 6.92 -4.03 1.82
N MET A 98 8.20 -4.28 2.12
CA MET A 98 9.22 -4.56 1.11
C MET A 98 8.93 -5.85 0.32
N LEU A 99 8.41 -6.88 0.97
CA LEU A 99 8.00 -8.12 0.31
C LEU A 99 6.85 -7.84 -0.67
N VAL A 100 5.80 -7.15 -0.24
CA VAL A 100 4.65 -6.84 -1.10
C VAL A 100 5.08 -5.94 -2.27
N MET A 101 5.91 -4.93 -2.02
CA MET A 101 6.47 -4.06 -3.08
C MET A 101 7.28 -4.84 -4.11
N SER A 102 8.05 -5.84 -3.66
CA SER A 102 8.80 -6.73 -4.55
C SER A 102 7.87 -7.56 -5.44
N ILE A 103 6.78 -8.10 -4.87
CA ILE A 103 5.76 -8.83 -5.62
C ILE A 103 5.06 -7.92 -6.64
N ILE A 104 4.68 -6.70 -6.26
CA ILE A 104 4.07 -5.71 -7.17
C ILE A 104 5.00 -5.43 -8.35
N THR A 105 6.28 -5.16 -8.07
CA THR A 105 7.28 -4.86 -9.10
C THR A 105 7.44 -6.04 -10.07
N TRP A 106 7.57 -7.25 -9.53
CA TRP A 106 7.66 -8.47 -10.34
C TRP A 106 6.39 -8.70 -11.18
N PHE A 107 5.20 -8.50 -10.60
CA PHE A 107 3.93 -8.63 -11.29
C PHE A 107 3.80 -7.65 -12.47
N VAL A 108 4.16 -6.38 -12.26
CA VAL A 108 4.12 -5.34 -13.31
C VAL A 108 5.12 -5.65 -14.42
N LEU A 109 6.36 -6.05 -14.08
CA LEU A 109 7.39 -6.37 -15.07
C LEU A 109 7.04 -7.62 -15.89
N SER A 110 6.59 -8.70 -15.24
CA SER A 110 6.21 -9.93 -15.93
C SER A 110 5.00 -9.76 -16.85
N SER A 111 4.02 -8.93 -16.44
CA SER A 111 2.86 -8.59 -17.28
C SER A 111 3.29 -7.77 -18.50
N THR A 112 4.16 -6.76 -18.30
CA THR A 112 4.69 -5.95 -19.40
C THR A 112 5.52 -6.77 -20.38
N HIS A 113 6.30 -7.74 -19.89
CA HIS A 113 7.12 -8.60 -20.73
C HIS A 113 6.26 -9.53 -21.60
N ARG A 114 5.16 -10.08 -21.05
CA ARG A 114 4.22 -10.93 -21.81
C ARG A 114 3.61 -10.19 -23.00
N ASP A 115 3.19 -8.95 -22.79
CA ASP A 115 2.58 -8.12 -23.85
C ASP A 115 3.58 -7.80 -24.98
N ARG A 116 4.87 -7.63 -24.66
CA ARG A 116 5.92 -7.36 -25.67
C ARG A 116 6.35 -8.58 -26.49
N THR A 117 6.15 -9.80 -25.98
CA THR A 117 6.49 -11.04 -26.70
C THR A 117 5.34 -11.62 -27.54
N ALA A 118 4.11 -11.11 -27.37
CA ALA A 118 2.94 -11.50 -28.13
C ALA A 118 2.61 -10.75 -29.45
N PRO A 119 3.40 -9.79 -30.01
CA PRO A 119 2.99 -9.07 -31.22
C PRO A 119 3.02 -9.89 -32.53
N GLY A 120 3.49 -11.14 -32.52
CA GLY A 120 3.75 -11.94 -33.73
C GLY A 120 2.64 -12.87 -34.24
N LEU A 121 1.51 -13.02 -33.55
CA LEU A 121 0.48 -14.03 -33.91
C LEU A 121 -0.83 -13.45 -34.46
N ALA A 122 -0.91 -12.12 -34.68
CA ALA A 122 -2.15 -11.44 -35.07
C ALA A 122 -2.14 -10.85 -36.50
N GLN A 123 -1.29 -11.34 -37.41
CA GLN A 123 -1.23 -10.84 -38.81
C GLN A 123 -1.36 -11.92 -39.89
N SER A 124 -1.97 -13.09 -39.58
CA SER A 124 -2.25 -14.11 -40.60
C SER A 124 -3.70 -14.60 -40.56
N THR A 125 -4.63 -13.76 -41.02
CA THR A 125 -5.93 -14.19 -41.55
C THR A 125 -6.37 -13.22 -42.64
#